data_AF-A0A9E0T5L1-F1
#
_entry.id   AF-A0A9E0T5L1-F1
#
_cell.length_a   1.000
_cell.length_b   1.000
_cell.length_c   1.000
_cell.angle_alpha   90.00
_cell.angle_beta   90.00
_cell.angle_gamma   90.00
#
_symmetry.space_group_name_H-M   'P 1'
#
loop_
_entity.id
_entity.type
_entity.pdbx_description
1 polymer ?
#
loop_
_entity_poly.entity_id
_entity_poly.type
_entity_poly.pdbx_seq_one_letter_code
_entity_poly.pdbx_strand_id
1 'polypeptide(L)'
;MNQSNVVTTHRTPRPDHSARLLVAAFAIADACVRSEVECWCEGHIGDDDAAWFDTSKPCGITDGTADAEMAARNVQRALRYIGLRGADAFPWRFVRHPERPELVRFEDLA
;
A
#
# COMPACT_ATOMS: atom_id res chain seq x y z
N MET A 1 -25.27 36.72 -50.69
CA MET A 1 -24.64 35.42 -50.36
C MET A 1 -23.52 35.71 -49.37
N ASN A 2 -23.66 35.32 -48.11
CA ASN A 2 -22.60 35.43 -47.12
C ASN A 2 -22.51 34.09 -46.38
N GLN A 3 -21.43 33.34 -46.61
CA GLN A 3 -21.20 32.06 -45.96
C GLN A 3 -20.57 32.32 -44.58
N SER A 4 -21.33 31.99 -43.53
CA SER A 4 -20.84 31.99 -42.16
C SER A 4 -19.94 30.77 -41.95
N ASN A 5 -18.63 30.99 -41.81
CA ASN A 5 -17.68 29.97 -41.38
C ASN A 5 -17.91 29.65 -39.90
N VAL A 6 -18.60 28.56 -39.63
CA VAL A 6 -18.69 27.96 -38.29
C VAL A 6 -17.38 27.21 -38.04
N VAL A 7 -16.50 27.79 -37.24
CA VAL A 7 -15.29 27.11 -36.75
C VAL A 7 -15.71 26.14 -35.66
N THR A 8 -15.97 24.89 -36.04
CA THR A 8 -16.17 23.79 -35.09
C THR A 8 -14.80 23.43 -34.49
N THR A 9 -14.46 24.03 -33.35
CA THR A 9 -13.29 23.60 -32.58
C THR A 9 -13.56 22.20 -32.04
N HIS A 10 -12.98 21.18 -32.68
CA HIS A 10 -12.83 19.85 -32.09
C HIS A 10 -11.93 19.97 -30.86
N ARG A 11 -12.54 20.17 -29.69
CA ARG A 11 -11.83 20.08 -28.41
C ARG A 11 -11.50 18.61 -28.20
N THR A 12 -10.26 18.22 -28.45
CA THR A 12 -9.75 16.91 -28.03
C THR A 12 -10.00 16.77 -26.53
N PRO A 13 -10.65 15.68 -26.06
CA PRO A 13 -10.84 15.48 -24.64
C PRO A 13 -9.45 15.40 -24.00
N ARG A 14 -9.15 16.29 -23.04
CA ARG A 14 -7.96 16.12 -22.20
C ARG A 14 -8.10 14.76 -21.52
N PRO A 15 -7.05 13.93 -21.48
CA PRO A 15 -7.09 12.73 -20.66
C PRO A 15 -7.54 13.12 -19.25
N ASP A 16 -8.52 12.39 -18.71
CA ASP A 16 -9.15 12.72 -17.44
C ASP A 16 -8.07 12.82 -16.34
N HIS A 17 -7.74 14.07 -16.00
CA HIS A 17 -6.73 14.39 -15.01
C HIS A 17 -7.09 13.78 -13.65
N SER A 18 -8.38 13.67 -13.35
CA SER A 18 -8.91 13.10 -12.12
C SER A 18 -8.64 11.60 -12.06
N ALA A 19 -8.81 10.87 -13.17
CA ALA A 19 -8.51 9.44 -13.24
C ALA A 19 -7.02 9.16 -13.00
N ARG A 20 -6.12 9.98 -13.58
CA ARG A 20 -4.67 9.85 -13.36
C ARG A 20 -4.26 10.16 -11.92
N LEU A 21 -4.85 11.20 -11.32
CA LEU A 21 -4.62 11.52 -9.92
C LEU A 21 -5.11 10.41 -8.98
N LEU A 22 -6.25 9.81 -9.29
CA LEU A 22 -6.79 8.70 -8.50
C LEU A 22 -5.86 7.47 -8.54
N VAL A 23 -5.35 7.12 -9.72
CA VAL A 23 -4.37 6.03 -9.87
C VAL A 23 -3.11 6.31 -9.06
N ALA A 24 -2.57 7.53 -9.15
CA ALA A 24 -1.39 7.92 -8.38
C ALA A 24 -1.64 7.88 -6.87
N ALA A 25 -2.81 8.36 -6.41
CA ALA A 25 -3.19 8.32 -4.99
C ALA A 25 -3.25 6.88 -4.46
N PHE A 26 -3.79 5.94 -5.23
CA PHE A 26 -3.78 4.54 -4.85
C PHE A 26 -2.37 3.96 -4.82
N ALA A 27 -1.54 4.22 -5.83
CA ALA A 27 -0.17 3.75 -5.82
C ALA A 27 0.62 4.25 -4.59
N ILE A 28 0.40 5.50 -4.19
CA ILE A 28 0.98 6.06 -2.95
C ILE A 28 0.44 5.35 -1.72
N ALA A 29 -0.88 5.20 -1.60
CA ALA A 29 -1.49 4.53 -0.45
C ALA A 29 -1.00 3.08 -0.32
N ASP A 30 -0.90 2.37 -1.44
CA ASP A 30 -0.45 0.98 -1.51
C ASP A 30 1.04 0.85 -1.14
N ALA A 31 1.89 1.79 -1.57
CA ALA A 31 3.28 1.85 -1.12
C ALA A 31 3.40 2.19 0.38
N CYS A 32 2.59 3.13 0.87
CA CYS A 32 2.60 3.55 2.26
C CYS A 32 2.24 2.41 3.22
N VAL A 33 1.19 1.62 2.94
CA VAL A 33 0.78 0.54 3.86
C VAL A 33 1.82 -0.59 3.93
N ARG A 34 2.55 -0.86 2.85
CA ARG A 34 3.70 -1.77 2.89
C ARG A 34 4.79 -1.21 3.78
N SER A 35 5.18 0.05 3.55
CA SER A 35 6.19 0.72 4.36
C SER A 35 5.81 0.80 5.85
N GLU A 36 4.53 0.98 6.18
CA GLU A 36 4.06 0.96 7.57
C GLU A 36 4.36 -0.38 8.24
N VAL A 37 4.15 -1.50 7.55
CA VAL A 37 4.48 -2.83 8.11
C VAL A 37 6.00 -3.01 8.21
N GLU A 38 6.75 -2.67 7.17
CA GLU A 38 8.21 -2.85 7.13
C GLU A 38 8.95 -1.97 8.15
N CYS A 39 8.45 -0.76 8.44
CA CYS A 39 9.07 0.14 9.42
C CYS A 39 8.67 -0.17 10.85
N TRP A 40 7.41 -0.58 11.07
CA TRP A 40 6.83 -0.67 12.41
C TRP A 40 6.69 -2.09 12.93
N CYS A 41 7.07 -3.14 12.21
CA CYS A 41 7.09 -4.52 12.73
C CYS A 41 8.52 -5.03 12.93
N GLU A 42 8.73 -5.88 13.93
CA GLU A 42 9.99 -6.58 14.10
C GLU A 42 10.30 -7.43 12.86
N GLY A 43 11.41 -7.11 12.18
CA GLY A 43 11.89 -7.82 11.01
C GLY A 43 12.90 -8.91 11.37
N HIS A 44 12.82 -10.05 10.71
CA HIS A 44 13.83 -11.10 10.75
C HIS A 44 14.04 -11.70 9.37
N ILE A 45 15.25 -12.19 9.11
CA ILE A 45 15.54 -12.95 7.89
C ILE A 45 15.14 -14.40 8.16
N GLY A 46 14.23 -14.92 7.35
CA GLY A 46 13.80 -16.32 7.40
C GLY A 46 14.83 -17.25 6.76
N ASP A 47 14.62 -18.56 6.90
CA ASP A 47 15.46 -19.60 6.29
C ASP A 47 15.46 -19.57 4.76
N ASP A 48 14.47 -18.87 4.16
CA ASP A 48 14.34 -18.63 2.73
C ASP A 48 15.05 -17.36 2.24
N ASP A 49 15.93 -16.79 3.07
CA ASP A 49 16.62 -15.51 2.86
C ASP A 49 15.66 -14.31 2.63
N ALA A 50 14.37 -14.48 2.92
CA ALA A 50 13.38 -13.43 2.80
C ALA A 50 13.21 -12.65 4.11
N ALA A 51 12.90 -11.36 3.98
CA ALA A 51 12.52 -10.54 5.12
C ALA A 51 11.08 -10.86 5.55
N TRP A 52 10.92 -11.29 6.79
CA TRP A 52 9.64 -11.56 7.45
C TRP A 52 9.40 -10.56 8.57
N PHE A 53 8.17 -10.08 8.67
CA PHE A 53 7.75 -9.03 9.61
C PHE A 53 6.72 -9.59 10.58
N ASP A 54 7.02 -9.53 11.88
CA ASP A 54 6.13 -10.01 12.94
C ASP A 54 5.11 -8.93 13.32
N THR A 55 3.90 -9.05 12.78
CA THR A 55 2.81 -8.09 13.01
C THR A 55 2.25 -8.14 14.44
N SER A 56 2.61 -9.15 15.24
CA SER A 56 2.29 -9.21 16.67
C SER A 56 3.29 -8.43 17.52
N LYS A 57 4.43 -8.03 16.93
CA LYS A 57 5.50 -7.30 17.61
C LYS A 57 5.87 -6.00 16.90
N PRO A 58 5.02 -4.96 17.00
CA PRO A 58 5.41 -3.65 16.54
C PRO A 58 6.72 -3.13 17.19
N CYS A 59 7.59 -2.52 16.39
CA CYS A 59 8.84 -1.87 16.82
C CYS A 59 8.55 -0.86 17.93
N GLY A 60 9.38 -0.85 18.98
CA GLY A 60 9.27 0.13 20.08
C GLY A 60 8.41 -0.32 21.27
N ILE A 61 7.86 -1.53 21.27
CA ILE A 61 7.11 -2.11 22.42
C ILE A 61 8.03 -2.46 23.62
N THR A 62 9.35 -2.29 23.52
CA THR A 62 10.26 -2.64 24.62
C THR A 62 9.98 -1.91 25.93
N ASP A 63 9.33 -0.73 25.88
CA ASP A 63 9.21 0.13 27.07
C ASP A 63 7.79 0.66 27.37
N GLY A 64 6.74 0.15 26.70
CA GLY A 64 5.35 0.58 26.96
C GLY A 64 5.10 2.07 26.73
N THR A 65 5.87 2.70 25.84
CA THR A 65 5.81 4.13 25.52
C THR A 65 4.68 4.46 24.56
N ALA A 66 4.33 5.74 24.42
CA ALA A 66 3.34 6.20 23.45
C ALA A 66 3.68 5.81 21.99
N ASP A 67 4.97 5.63 21.70
CA ASP A 67 5.48 5.20 20.39
C ASP A 67 5.10 3.75 20.07
N ALA A 68 5.07 2.89 21.08
CA ALA A 68 4.64 1.49 20.96
C ALA A 68 3.17 1.38 20.54
N GLU A 69 2.29 2.16 21.17
CA GLU A 69 0.88 2.18 20.82
C GLU A 69 0.64 2.78 19.43
N MET A 70 1.41 3.81 19.07
CA MET A 70 1.35 4.40 17.74
C MET A 70 1.76 3.39 16.66
N ALA A 71 2.86 2.66 16.87
CA ALA A 71 3.31 1.61 15.98
C ALA A 71 2.23 0.53 15.81
N ALA A 72 1.65 0.05 16.91
CA ALA A 72 0.56 -0.93 16.88
C ALA A 72 -0.66 -0.42 16.08
N ARG A 73 -1.08 0.83 16.30
CA ARG A 73 -2.21 1.43 15.56
C ARG A 73 -1.90 1.57 14.07
N ASN A 74 -0.68 1.94 13.70
CA ASN A 74 -0.27 2.07 12.30
C ASN A 74 -0.29 0.71 11.60
N VAL A 75 0.32 -0.31 12.19
CA VAL A 75 0.30 -1.68 11.65
C VAL A 75 -1.13 -2.20 11.49
N GLN A 76 -2.00 -2.02 12.50
CA GLN A 76 -3.40 -2.44 12.41
C GLN A 76 -4.15 -1.74 11.28
N ARG A 77 -3.91 -0.44 11.06
CA ARG A 77 -4.52 0.32 9.96
C ARG A 77 -4.03 -0.16 8.60
N ALA A 78 -2.72 -0.40 8.46
CA ALA A 78 -2.13 -0.97 7.26
C ALA A 78 -2.77 -2.33 6.91
N LEU A 79 -2.78 -3.26 7.87
CA LEU A 79 -3.35 -4.60 7.67
C LEU A 79 -4.85 -4.56 7.31
N ARG A 80 -5.60 -3.65 7.94
CA ARG A 80 -7.02 -3.45 7.61
C ARG A 80 -7.20 -2.91 6.19
N TYR A 81 -6.38 -1.94 5.77
CA TYR A 81 -6.42 -1.42 4.40
C TYR A 81 -6.11 -2.53 3.40
N ILE A 82 -5.06 -3.33 3.63
CA ILE A 82 -4.68 -4.47 2.79
C ILE A 82 -5.84 -5.45 2.64
N GLY A 83 -6.47 -5.84 3.75
CA GLY A 83 -7.61 -6.74 3.74
C GLY A 83 -8.83 -6.20 2.98
N LEU A 84 -9.13 -4.89 3.09
CA LEU A 84 -10.25 -4.25 2.40
C LEU A 84 -9.98 -4.04 0.90
N ARG A 85 -8.72 -3.82 0.53
CA ARG A 85 -8.30 -3.53 -0.84
C ARG A 85 -8.27 -4.79 -1.72
N GLY A 86 -8.04 -5.95 -1.10
CA GLY A 86 -8.00 -7.25 -1.77
C GLY A 86 -6.62 -7.57 -2.36
N ALA A 87 -6.29 -8.86 -2.45
CA ALA A 87 -4.95 -9.33 -2.80
C ALA A 87 -4.50 -8.91 -4.22
N ASP A 88 -5.43 -8.81 -5.17
CA ASP A 88 -5.12 -8.54 -6.59
C ASP A 88 -4.97 -7.05 -6.93
N ALA A 89 -5.13 -6.17 -5.95
CA ALA A 89 -5.11 -4.72 -6.16
C ALA A 89 -3.71 -4.10 -6.01
N PHE A 90 -2.76 -4.85 -5.47
CA PHE A 90 -1.42 -4.37 -5.14
C PHE A 90 -0.40 -4.77 -6.22
N PRO A 91 0.67 -3.97 -6.43
CA PRO A 91 1.81 -4.34 -7.27
C PRO A 91 2.75 -5.37 -6.59
N TRP A 92 2.36 -5.89 -5.43
CA TRP A 92 3.07 -6.87 -4.63
C TRP A 92 2.07 -7.83 -3.99
N ARG A 93 2.53 -9.00 -3.54
CA ARG A 93 1.72 -9.98 -2.80
C ARG A 93 1.98 -9.87 -1.31
N PHE A 94 0.89 -9.89 -0.54
CA PHE A 94 0.93 -10.06 0.91
C PHE A 94 0.91 -11.55 1.24
N VAL A 95 2.03 -12.08 1.74
CA VAL A 95 2.16 -13.50 2.06
C VAL A 95 2.22 -13.68 3.58
N ARG A 96 1.42 -14.59 4.11
CA ARG A 96 1.45 -15.00 5.51
C ARG A 96 2.20 -16.31 5.65
N HIS A 97 2.98 -16.45 6.72
CA HIS A 97 3.63 -17.72 7.03
C HIS A 97 2.55 -18.76 7.38
N PRO A 98 2.65 -20.00 6.85
CA PRO A 98 1.60 -21.01 7.02
C PRO A 98 1.41 -21.45 8.47
N GLU A 99 2.49 -21.50 9.26
CA GLU A 99 2.45 -21.94 10.66
C GLU A 99 2.40 -20.78 11.67
N ARG A 100 2.70 -19.56 11.21
CA ARG A 100 2.79 -18.35 12.05
C ARG A 100 2.11 -17.18 11.34
N PRO A 101 0.77 -17.11 11.30
CA PRO A 101 0.05 -16.15 10.47
C PRO A 101 0.32 -14.67 10.79
N GLU A 102 0.92 -14.39 11.96
CA GLU A 102 1.42 -13.08 12.36
C GLU A 102 2.71 -12.67 11.64
N LEU A 103 3.48 -13.63 11.12
CA LEU A 103 4.63 -13.39 10.27
C LEU A 103 4.17 -13.19 8.84
N VAL A 104 4.56 -12.05 8.27
CA VAL A 104 4.15 -11.65 6.92
C VAL A 104 5.36 -11.20 6.12
N ARG A 105 5.26 -11.32 4.79
CA ARG A 105 6.24 -10.76 3.86
C ARG A 105 5.55 -10.17 2.64
N PHE A 106 6.31 -9.37 1.90
CA PHE A 106 5.88 -8.77 0.65
C PHE A 106 6.72 -9.29 -0.50
N GLU A 107 6.07 -9.78 -1.56
CA GLU A 107 6.73 -10.24 -2.78
C GLU A 107 6.37 -9.31 -3.95
N ASP A 108 7.36 -8.78 -4.66
CA ASP A 108 7.09 -7.95 -5.82
C ASP A 108 6.51 -8.79 -6.97
N LEU A 109 5.48 -8.27 -7.64
CA LEU A 109 4.93 -8.88 -8.84
C LEU A 109 5.74 -8.41 -10.05
N ALA A 110 6.35 -9.36 -10.77
CA ALA A 110 7.05 -9.12 -12.02
C ALA A 110 6.10 -8.80 -13.18
#